data_AF-A0AA40DDC1-F1
#
_entry.id   AF-A0AA40DDC1-F1
#
_cell.length_a   1.000
_cell.length_b   1.000
_cell.length_c   1.000
_cell.angle_alpha   90.00
_cell.angle_beta   90.00
_cell.angle_gamma   90.00
#
_symmetry.space_group_name_H-M   'P 1'
#
loop_
_entity.id
_entity.type
_entity.pdbx_description
1 polymer ?
#
loop_
_entity_poly.entity_id
_entity_poly.type
_entity_poly.pdbx_seq_one_letter_code
_entity_poly.pdbx_strand_id
1 'polypeptide(L)'
;MAPKRPNEDGDSADKSTKKPRQGFRVGPDNLPDGAWKRKVTKIKQDLITKAKIKKQYSKIKAAHTTSEPTPALPELPPSPIIHPAASVPNPAEENPPPAQPDQQPTPEPELHPDRAHLLTSDEPPNPNASAPDFPPLPKRNNGDRSRGKKGNKRKPDYYEKELAKAAELKAKQEARNAEFARRQKEREDRIKQREKWRKQMDKAKRPDRNGKLKVGRESKILLEKVERLVGGGR
;
A
#
# COMPACT_ATOMS: atom_id res chain seq x y z
N MET A 1 38.71 17.92 69.32
CA MET A 1 37.55 18.33 68.49
C MET A 1 37.85 17.95 67.04
N ALA A 2 36.97 17.17 66.39
CA ALA A 2 37.16 16.76 64.99
C ALA A 2 36.41 17.71 64.04
N PRO A 3 36.97 18.07 62.87
CA PRO A 3 36.30 18.93 61.91
C PRO A 3 35.11 18.23 61.26
N LYS A 4 33.99 18.96 61.09
CA LYS A 4 32.79 18.50 60.39
C LYS A 4 33.13 18.17 58.93
N ARG A 5 32.69 17.00 58.43
CA ARG A 5 32.79 16.63 57.02
C ARG A 5 31.95 17.57 56.16
N PRO A 6 32.44 18.05 55.00
CA PRO A 6 31.61 18.75 54.04
C PRO A 6 30.60 17.78 53.41
N ASN A 7 29.36 18.23 53.23
CA ASN A 7 28.33 17.49 52.50
C ASN A 7 28.76 17.33 51.05
N GLU A 8 29.03 16.09 50.63
CA GLU A 8 29.16 15.64 49.24
C GLU A 8 27.78 15.59 48.55
N ASP A 9 27.00 16.67 48.64
CA ASP A 9 25.75 16.84 47.89
C ASP A 9 25.77 18.20 47.23
N GLY A 10 26.67 18.31 46.25
CA GLY A 10 26.89 19.49 45.45
C GLY A 10 27.32 19.14 44.04
N ASP A 11 26.67 18.17 43.40
CA ASP A 11 26.62 18.15 41.94
C ASP A 11 25.24 18.63 41.47
N SER A 12 25.25 19.78 40.82
CA SER A 12 24.09 20.42 40.24
C SER A 12 23.78 19.78 38.90
N ALA A 13 22.96 18.72 38.87
CA ALA A 13 22.33 18.27 37.64
C ALA A 13 21.11 17.40 37.96
N ASP A 14 20.09 17.46 37.11
CA ASP A 14 18.96 16.53 37.07
C ASP A 14 17.82 16.68 38.09
N LYS A 15 17.51 17.93 38.47
CA LYS A 15 16.10 18.31 38.52
C LYS A 15 15.60 18.41 37.08
N SER A 16 15.20 17.26 36.52
CA SER A 16 14.51 17.19 35.22
C SER A 16 13.31 18.14 35.24
N THR A 17 13.52 19.33 34.70
CA THR A 17 12.49 20.33 34.47
C THR A 17 11.49 19.67 33.54
N LYS A 18 10.38 19.19 34.11
CA LYS A 18 9.32 18.53 33.36
C LYS A 18 8.90 19.50 32.26
N LYS A 19 9.27 19.19 31.02
CA LYS A 19 8.92 20.00 29.85
C LYS A 19 7.40 20.22 29.93
N PRO A 20 6.92 21.47 29.89
CA PRO A 20 5.49 21.73 29.98
C PRO A 20 4.80 20.88 28.92
N ARG A 21 3.79 20.10 29.31
CA ARG A 21 3.03 19.26 28.38
C ARG A 21 2.46 20.20 27.34
N GLN A 22 2.99 20.12 26.12
CA GLN A 22 2.53 20.95 25.02
C GLN A 22 1.05 20.62 24.81
N GLY A 23 0.15 21.53 25.22
CA GLY A 23 -1.28 21.38 25.00
C GLY A 23 -1.60 21.18 23.52
N PHE A 24 -2.86 20.90 23.20
CA PHE A 24 -3.31 20.64 21.83
C PHE A 24 -2.93 21.80 20.90
N ARG A 25 -1.79 21.66 20.21
CA ARG A 25 -1.26 22.66 19.26
C ARG A 25 -2.12 22.60 18.01
N VAL A 26 -3.11 23.47 17.91
CA VAL A 26 -3.86 23.71 16.67
C VAL A 26 -3.12 24.79 15.89
N GLY A 27 -1.97 24.42 15.33
CA GLY A 27 -1.16 25.29 14.49
C GLY A 27 -0.94 24.65 13.11
N PRO A 28 -0.48 25.44 12.12
CA PRO A 28 -0.19 24.95 10.77
C PRO A 28 0.78 23.76 10.73
N ASP A 29 1.55 23.54 11.79
CA ASP A 29 2.45 22.39 11.96
C ASP A 29 1.73 21.06 12.28
N ASN A 30 0.50 21.11 12.82
CA ASN A 30 -0.32 19.94 13.17
C ASN A 30 -1.54 19.77 12.24
N LEU A 31 -1.73 20.69 11.28
CA LEU A 31 -2.67 20.48 10.19
C LEU A 31 -2.06 19.49 9.20
N PRO A 32 -2.88 18.62 8.57
CA PRO A 32 -2.40 17.75 7.51
C PRO A 32 -1.68 18.60 6.47
N ASP A 33 -0.36 18.41 6.42
CA ASP A 33 0.53 19.21 5.60
C ASP A 33 -0.04 19.27 4.19
N GLY A 34 -0.27 20.47 3.66
CA GLY A 34 -1.09 20.68 2.48
C GLY A 34 -0.65 19.78 1.32
N ALA A 35 -1.58 19.41 0.43
CA ALA A 35 -1.32 18.44 -0.64
C ALA A 35 -0.03 18.75 -1.45
N TRP A 36 0.32 20.03 -1.57
CA TRP A 36 1.55 20.48 -2.22
C TRP A 36 2.82 20.15 -1.45
N LYS A 37 2.86 20.37 -0.13
CA LYS A 37 4.03 20.04 0.68
C LYS A 37 4.28 18.53 0.72
N ARG A 38 3.22 17.71 0.76
CA ARG A 38 3.32 16.24 0.60
C ARG A 38 3.90 15.83 -0.75
N LYS A 39 3.49 16.48 -1.83
CA LYS A 39 4.07 16.24 -3.16
C LYS A 39 5.55 16.61 -3.17
N VAL A 40 5.93 17.76 -2.61
CA VAL A 40 7.32 18.21 -2.52
C VAL A 40 8.17 17.25 -1.67
N THR A 41 7.68 16.82 -0.51
CA THR A 41 8.41 15.85 0.33
C THR A 41 8.55 14.49 -0.36
N LYS A 42 7.50 14.02 -1.05
CA LYS A 42 7.57 12.80 -1.87
C LYS A 42 8.57 12.92 -3.01
N ILE A 43 8.57 14.02 -3.76
CA ILE A 43 9.53 14.28 -4.84
C ILE A 43 10.96 14.30 -4.28
N LYS A 44 11.18 14.98 -3.14
CA LYS A 44 12.50 15.01 -2.48
C LYS A 44 12.95 13.61 -2.04
N GLN A 45 12.08 12.84 -1.40
CA GLN A 45 12.38 11.47 -0.98
C GLN A 45 12.71 10.58 -2.18
N ASP A 46 11.93 10.66 -3.26
CA ASP A 46 12.15 9.89 -4.49
C ASP A 46 13.48 10.26 -5.19
N LEU A 47 13.85 11.54 -5.19
CA LEU A 47 15.15 11.97 -5.71
C LEU A 47 16.31 11.38 -4.88
N ILE A 48 16.16 11.38 -3.56
CA ILE A 48 17.17 10.85 -2.63
C ILE A 48 17.31 9.33 -2.81
N THR A 49 16.21 8.58 -2.90
CA THR A 49 16.27 7.13 -3.10
C THR A 49 16.91 6.77 -4.43
N LYS A 50 16.52 7.45 -5.53
CA LYS A 50 17.15 7.28 -6.84
C LYS A 50 18.65 7.56 -6.80
N ALA A 51 19.08 8.62 -6.12
CA ALA A 51 20.49 8.93 -5.97
C ALA A 51 21.24 7.86 -5.15
N LYS A 52 20.63 7.34 -4.07
CA LYS A 52 21.19 6.24 -3.28
C LYS A 52 21.34 4.96 -4.10
N ILE A 53 20.31 4.58 -4.85
CA ILE A 53 20.33 3.41 -5.74
C ILE A 53 21.43 3.57 -6.79
N LYS A 54 21.53 4.74 -7.44
CA LYS A 54 22.60 5.01 -8.42
C LYS A 54 24.00 4.90 -7.80
N LYS A 55 24.20 5.41 -6.58
CA LYS A 55 25.47 5.27 -5.85
C LYS A 55 25.80 3.81 -5.54
N GLN A 56 24.83 3.05 -5.02
CA GLN A 56 25.00 1.63 -4.72
C GLN A 56 25.28 0.82 -5.98
N TYR A 57 24.52 1.07 -7.06
CA TYR A 57 24.73 0.43 -8.35
C TYR A 57 26.11 0.74 -8.93
N SER A 58 26.54 2.00 -8.89
CA SER A 58 27.90 2.38 -9.32
C SER A 58 28.97 1.66 -8.49
N LYS A 59 28.75 1.49 -7.18
CA LYS A 59 29.69 0.79 -6.29
C LYS A 59 29.77 -0.71 -6.63
N ILE A 60 28.62 -1.35 -6.85
CA ILE A 60 28.54 -2.77 -7.25
C ILE A 60 29.16 -2.96 -8.63
N LYS A 61 28.83 -2.10 -9.60
CA LYS A 61 29.42 -2.14 -10.95
C LYS A 61 30.94 -2.01 -10.90
N ALA A 62 31.46 -1.05 -10.13
CA ALA A 62 32.91 -0.91 -9.94
C ALA A 62 33.52 -2.15 -9.29
N ALA A 63 32.90 -2.70 -8.24
CA ALA A 63 33.36 -3.92 -7.60
C ALA A 63 33.38 -5.11 -8.57
N HIS A 64 32.34 -5.32 -9.36
CA HIS A 64 32.30 -6.39 -10.39
C HIS A 64 33.34 -6.18 -11.48
N THR A 65 33.54 -4.95 -11.97
CA THR A 65 34.61 -4.70 -12.95
C THR A 65 36.00 -4.91 -12.38
N THR A 66 36.19 -4.75 -11.07
CA THR A 66 37.47 -5.02 -10.40
C THR A 66 37.61 -6.48 -9.97
N SER A 67 36.51 -7.19 -9.75
CA SER A 67 36.49 -8.59 -9.30
C SER A 67 36.26 -9.61 -10.42
N GLU A 68 36.19 -9.18 -11.68
CA GLU A 68 36.34 -10.05 -12.84
C GLU A 68 37.84 -10.37 -12.98
N PRO A 69 38.30 -11.59 -12.64
CA PRO A 69 39.60 -12.06 -13.08
C PRO A 69 39.52 -12.29 -14.59
N THR A 70 40.28 -11.51 -15.34
CA THR A 70 40.48 -11.69 -16.77
C THR A 70 41.08 -13.08 -17.04
N PRO A 71 40.45 -13.98 -17.83
CA PRO A 71 41.22 -14.91 -18.63
C PRO A 71 41.67 -14.13 -19.88
N ALA A 72 42.98 -13.99 -20.02
CA ALA A 72 43.63 -13.28 -21.12
C ALA A 72 43.24 -13.85 -22.50
N LEU A 73 42.88 -12.97 -23.45
CA LEU A 73 43.16 -13.09 -24.88
C LEU A 73 43.39 -11.66 -25.46
N PRO A 74 44.24 -11.50 -26.50
CA PRO A 74 45.23 -10.43 -26.59
C PRO A 74 44.80 -9.17 -27.36
N GLU A 75 45.49 -8.07 -27.03
CA GLU A 75 45.50 -6.74 -27.65
C GLU A 75 45.64 -6.76 -29.18
N LEU A 76 44.85 -5.90 -29.83
CA LEU A 76 45.14 -5.33 -31.15
C LEU A 76 45.14 -3.79 -31.05
N PRO A 77 46.01 -3.09 -31.81
CA PRO A 77 46.56 -1.76 -31.48
C PRO A 77 45.61 -0.56 -31.73
N PRO A 78 45.94 0.64 -31.18
CA PRO A 78 45.06 1.81 -31.18
C PRO A 78 45.00 2.52 -32.55
N SER A 79 43.79 2.80 -33.01
CA SER A 79 43.50 3.67 -34.16
C SER A 79 42.99 5.04 -33.70
N PRO A 80 43.29 6.13 -34.43
CA PRO A 80 43.55 7.44 -33.83
C PRO A 80 42.32 8.30 -33.54
N ILE A 81 42.55 9.22 -32.60
CA ILE A 81 41.75 10.38 -32.22
C ILE A 81 41.41 11.23 -33.46
N ILE A 82 40.13 11.53 -33.68
CA ILE A 82 39.68 12.65 -34.50
C ILE A 82 38.70 13.48 -33.65
N HIS A 83 39.12 14.70 -33.28
CA HIS A 83 38.21 15.77 -32.84
C HIS A 83 37.94 16.71 -34.04
N PRO A 84 37.12 17.77 -33.90
CA PRO A 84 35.67 17.82 -34.11
C PRO A 84 35.28 18.77 -35.28
N ALA A 85 34.11 18.62 -35.88
CA ALA A 85 33.58 19.64 -36.80
C ALA A 85 32.06 19.78 -36.69
N ALA A 86 31.63 21.02 -36.44
CA ALA A 86 30.26 21.46 -36.32
C ALA A 86 29.51 21.43 -37.67
N SER A 87 28.21 21.12 -37.65
CA SER A 87 27.16 21.90 -38.32
C SER A 87 25.77 21.25 -38.16
N VAL A 88 24.81 22.08 -37.80
CA VAL A 88 23.34 21.93 -37.92
C VAL A 88 22.96 23.11 -38.86
N PRO A 89 22.04 23.04 -39.85
CA PRO A 89 20.65 22.54 -39.76
C PRO A 89 20.00 21.86 -41.01
N ASN A 90 18.80 21.27 -40.76
CA ASN A 90 17.61 20.87 -41.57
C ASN A 90 17.29 21.62 -42.91
N PRO A 91 16.21 21.30 -43.70
CA PRO A 91 15.20 20.19 -43.72
C PRO A 91 14.90 19.60 -45.15
N ALA A 92 14.09 18.53 -45.28
CA ALA A 92 12.97 18.39 -46.26
C ALA A 92 12.40 16.96 -46.38
N GLU A 93 11.11 16.92 -46.68
CA GLU A 93 10.13 15.83 -46.83
C GLU A 93 10.50 14.64 -47.73
N GLU A 94 10.02 13.43 -47.40
CA GLU A 94 9.28 12.57 -48.37
C GLU A 94 8.47 11.46 -47.65
N ASN A 95 7.16 11.36 -47.95
CA ASN A 95 6.26 10.23 -47.65
C ASN A 95 6.20 9.33 -48.90
N PRO A 96 6.03 7.99 -48.81
CA PRO A 96 4.68 7.36 -48.90
C PRO A 96 4.58 5.95 -48.23
N PRO A 97 3.57 5.08 -48.51
CA PRO A 97 2.13 5.08 -48.20
C PRO A 97 1.72 3.92 -47.23
N PRO A 98 0.42 3.71 -46.86
CA PRO A 98 0.03 2.88 -45.71
C PRO A 98 -0.25 1.40 -46.08
N ALA A 99 0.29 0.47 -45.28
CA ALA A 99 -0.03 -0.95 -45.33
C ALA A 99 -0.87 -1.39 -44.11
N GLN A 100 -1.73 -2.38 -44.36
CA GLN A 100 -2.83 -2.90 -43.56
C GLN A 100 -2.41 -3.71 -42.30
N PRO A 101 -3.37 -4.11 -41.42
CA PRO A 101 -3.10 -4.36 -40.01
C PRO A 101 -2.59 -5.78 -39.75
N ASP A 102 -1.37 -5.89 -39.25
CA ASP A 102 -0.86 -7.13 -38.69
C ASP A 102 -1.42 -7.37 -37.29
N GLN A 103 -2.04 -8.53 -37.13
CA GLN A 103 -2.47 -9.11 -35.88
C GLN A 103 -1.25 -9.37 -35.00
N GLN A 104 -1.02 -8.53 -33.98
CA GLN A 104 -0.07 -8.87 -32.92
C GLN A 104 -0.79 -9.60 -31.77
N PRO A 105 -0.25 -10.73 -31.28
CA PRO A 105 -0.76 -11.40 -30.11
C PRO A 105 -0.56 -10.50 -28.88
N THR A 106 -1.63 -10.32 -28.11
CA THR A 106 -1.59 -9.64 -26.81
C THR A 106 -0.56 -10.31 -25.90
N PRO A 107 0.43 -9.58 -25.36
CA PRO A 107 1.34 -10.14 -24.37
C PRO A 107 0.54 -10.42 -23.09
N GLU A 108 0.56 -11.67 -22.64
CA GLU A 108 0.03 -12.07 -21.35
C GLU A 108 0.71 -11.24 -20.24
N PRO A 109 -0.01 -10.85 -19.18
CA PRO A 109 0.56 -10.01 -18.12
C PRO A 109 1.66 -10.80 -17.39
N GLU A 110 2.91 -10.34 -17.55
CA GLU A 110 4.06 -10.86 -16.80
C GLU A 110 3.77 -10.84 -15.30
N LEU A 111 3.79 -12.02 -14.68
CA LEU A 111 3.55 -12.18 -13.25
C LEU A 111 4.65 -11.44 -12.46
N HIS A 112 4.24 -10.64 -11.46
CA HIS A 112 5.16 -9.91 -10.59
C HIS A 112 6.20 -10.88 -9.96
N PRO A 113 7.48 -10.49 -9.80
CA PRO A 113 8.56 -11.38 -9.36
C PRO A 113 8.24 -12.13 -8.05
N ASP A 114 7.60 -11.46 -7.09
CA ASP A 114 7.16 -12.09 -5.84
C ASP A 114 6.17 -13.25 -6.05
N ARG A 115 5.32 -13.16 -7.08
CA ARG A 115 4.37 -14.21 -7.45
C ARG A 115 5.05 -15.36 -8.18
N ALA A 116 6.10 -15.07 -8.96
CA ALA A 116 6.92 -16.11 -9.57
C ALA A 116 7.61 -16.98 -8.50
N HIS A 117 8.18 -16.37 -7.47
CA HIS A 117 8.82 -17.11 -6.36
C HIS A 117 7.87 -18.02 -5.58
N LEU A 118 6.60 -17.65 -5.44
CA LEU A 118 5.60 -18.47 -4.76
C LEU A 118 5.15 -19.68 -5.60
N LEU A 119 5.19 -19.57 -6.93
CA LEU A 119 4.83 -20.65 -7.85
C LEU A 119 6.00 -21.58 -8.17
N THR A 120 7.24 -21.09 -8.09
CA THR A 120 8.45 -21.88 -8.39
C THR A 120 9.08 -22.55 -7.18
N SER A 121 8.68 -22.16 -5.96
CA SER A 121 9.10 -22.87 -4.75
C SER A 121 8.23 -24.11 -4.61
N ASP A 122 8.78 -25.27 -4.94
CA ASP A 122 8.12 -26.56 -4.83
C ASP A 122 7.45 -26.74 -3.46
N GLU A 123 6.25 -27.30 -3.53
CA GLU A 123 5.42 -27.68 -2.39
C GLU A 123 6.25 -28.42 -1.33
N PRO A 124 6.19 -28.02 -0.04
CA PRO A 124 6.98 -28.67 0.99
C PRO A 124 6.62 -30.16 1.04
N PRO A 125 7.62 -31.06 1.18
CA PRO A 125 7.38 -32.49 1.16
C PRO A 125 6.35 -32.86 2.22
N ASN A 126 5.28 -33.54 1.79
CA ASN A 126 4.25 -34.05 2.68
C ASN A 126 4.89 -34.98 3.73
N PRO A 127 4.92 -34.59 5.02
CA PRO A 127 5.64 -35.34 6.06
C PRO A 127 5.00 -36.71 6.35
N ASN A 128 3.82 -37.01 5.79
CA ASN A 128 3.13 -38.28 5.95
C ASN A 128 3.47 -39.34 4.89
N ALA A 129 4.35 -39.06 3.93
CA ALA A 129 4.71 -40.02 2.88
C ALA A 129 5.68 -41.14 3.32
N SER A 130 6.19 -41.11 4.55
CA SER A 130 7.11 -42.14 5.09
C SER A 130 6.82 -42.49 6.55
N ALA A 131 5.56 -42.80 6.86
CA ALA A 131 5.24 -43.45 8.13
C ALA A 131 5.45 -44.98 7.98
N PRO A 132 6.29 -45.63 8.78
CA PRO A 132 6.38 -47.09 8.79
C PRO A 132 5.10 -47.70 9.38
N ASP A 133 4.62 -48.80 8.79
CA ASP A 133 3.47 -49.58 9.27
C ASP A 133 3.75 -50.12 10.68
N PHE A 134 3.10 -49.52 11.70
CA PHE A 134 3.13 -50.03 13.07
C PHE A 134 2.03 -51.09 13.26
N PRO A 135 2.32 -52.22 13.95
CA PRO A 135 1.32 -53.24 14.22
C PRO A 135 0.23 -52.72 15.19
N PRO A 136 -1.02 -53.20 15.07
CA PRO A 136 -2.12 -52.73 15.91
C PRO A 136 -1.92 -53.15 17.38
N LEU A 137 -2.01 -52.18 18.29
CA LEU A 137 -1.95 -52.41 19.74
C LEU A 137 -3.17 -53.22 20.23
N PRO A 138 -3.01 -54.06 21.27
CA PRO A 138 -4.08 -54.90 21.78
C PRO A 138 -5.19 -54.08 22.46
N LYS A 139 -6.45 -54.43 22.15
CA LYS A 139 -7.65 -53.87 22.78
C LYS A 139 -7.70 -54.26 24.26
N ARG A 140 -7.48 -53.29 25.15
CA ARG A 140 -7.79 -53.45 26.58
C ARG A 140 -9.27 -53.21 26.82
N ASN A 141 -9.95 -54.26 27.28
CA ASN A 141 -11.31 -54.22 27.80
C ASN A 141 -11.37 -53.25 29.00
N ASN A 142 -12.16 -52.19 28.89
CA ASN A 142 -12.47 -51.32 30.02
C ASN A 142 -13.81 -51.72 30.62
N GLY A 143 -13.73 -52.54 31.66
CA GLY A 143 -14.81 -52.75 32.61
C GLY A 143 -15.14 -51.47 33.38
N ASP A 144 -16.44 -51.26 33.52
CA ASP A 144 -17.14 -50.50 34.55
C ASP A 144 -16.30 -49.98 35.73
N ARG A 145 -16.09 -48.65 35.79
CA ARG A 145 -15.82 -47.90 37.02
C ARG A 145 -16.50 -46.54 36.99
N SER A 146 -17.76 -46.55 37.38
CA SER A 146 -18.61 -45.43 37.79
C SER A 146 -18.11 -44.66 39.03
N ARG A 147 -16.89 -44.11 39.03
CA ARG A 147 -16.42 -43.21 40.12
C ARG A 147 -15.64 -42.00 39.60
N GLY A 148 -16.29 -40.83 39.68
CA GLY A 148 -15.66 -39.52 39.56
C GLY A 148 -15.85 -38.82 38.21
N LYS A 149 -17.04 -38.28 37.96
CA LYS A 149 -17.33 -37.36 36.84
C LYS A 149 -16.71 -35.97 37.08
N LYS A 150 -15.41 -35.90 37.38
CA LYS A 150 -14.63 -34.66 37.24
C LYS A 150 -14.30 -34.55 35.76
N GLY A 151 -15.03 -33.69 35.06
CA GLY A 151 -14.93 -33.49 33.62
C GLY A 151 -13.47 -33.36 33.18
N ASN A 152 -12.98 -34.41 32.51
CA ASN A 152 -11.66 -34.42 31.92
C ASN A 152 -11.67 -33.33 30.84
N LYS A 153 -11.08 -32.16 31.14
CA LYS A 153 -10.94 -31.09 30.16
C LYS A 153 -10.13 -31.68 29.02
N ARG A 154 -10.79 -31.91 27.88
CA ARG A 154 -10.13 -32.41 26.67
C ARG A 154 -8.95 -31.48 26.40
N LYS A 155 -7.77 -32.06 26.28
CA LYS A 155 -6.59 -31.30 25.87
C LYS A 155 -6.92 -30.73 24.49
N PRO A 156 -6.67 -29.43 24.25
CA PRO A 156 -6.94 -28.83 22.95
C PRO A 156 -6.17 -29.62 21.88
N ASP A 157 -6.87 -29.96 20.80
CA ASP A 157 -6.27 -30.61 19.63
C ASP A 157 -5.13 -29.75 19.07
N TYR A 158 -4.16 -30.39 18.42
CA TYR A 158 -2.87 -29.78 18.04
C TYR A 158 -3.04 -28.49 17.23
N TYR A 159 -4.09 -28.42 16.41
CA TYR A 159 -4.40 -27.28 15.53
C TYR A 159 -5.48 -26.32 16.06
N GLU A 160 -6.07 -26.57 17.23
CA GLU A 160 -7.14 -25.70 17.75
C GLU A 160 -6.69 -24.25 17.93
N LYS A 161 -5.43 -24.05 18.36
CA LYS A 161 -4.84 -22.71 18.50
C LYS A 161 -4.62 -22.02 17.15
N GLU A 162 -4.32 -22.78 16.11
CA GLU A 162 -4.09 -22.26 14.76
C GLU A 162 -5.42 -21.93 14.08
N LEU A 163 -6.42 -22.79 14.23
CA LEU A 163 -7.79 -22.54 13.76
C LEU A 163 -8.40 -21.32 14.48
N ALA A 164 -8.17 -21.16 15.78
CA ALA A 164 -8.62 -19.99 16.53
C ALA A 164 -7.98 -18.69 16.01
N LYS A 165 -6.66 -18.70 15.76
CA LYS A 165 -5.96 -17.55 15.17
C LYS A 165 -6.41 -17.25 13.75
N ALA A 166 -6.65 -18.28 12.93
CA ALA A 166 -7.17 -18.12 11.58
C ALA A 166 -8.58 -17.51 11.60
N ALA A 167 -9.44 -17.95 12.52
CA ALA A 167 -10.77 -17.38 12.72
C ALA A 167 -10.69 -15.92 13.19
N GLU A 168 -9.80 -15.59 14.12
CA GLU A 168 -9.58 -14.22 14.60
C GLU A 168 -9.11 -13.29 13.48
N LEU A 169 -8.12 -13.72 12.68
CA LEU A 169 -7.63 -12.96 11.52
C LEU A 169 -8.73 -12.75 10.47
N LYS A 170 -9.53 -13.78 10.19
CA LYS A 170 -10.66 -13.69 9.27
C LYS A 170 -11.72 -12.72 9.77
N ALA A 171 -12.10 -12.80 11.06
CA ALA A 171 -13.06 -11.91 11.67
C ALA A 171 -12.57 -10.45 11.67
N LYS A 172 -11.28 -10.22 11.97
CA LYS A 172 -10.67 -8.88 11.92
C LYS A 172 -10.67 -8.30 10.51
N GLN A 173 -10.38 -9.11 9.50
CA GLN A 173 -10.41 -8.68 8.10
C GLN A 173 -11.83 -8.39 7.63
N GLU A 174 -12.80 -9.22 8.04
CA GLU A 174 -14.22 -8.99 7.75
C GLU A 174 -14.74 -7.71 8.40
N ALA A 175 -14.40 -7.45 9.67
CA ALA A 175 -14.75 -6.21 10.35
C ALA A 175 -14.20 -4.97 9.63
N ARG A 176 -12.94 -5.04 9.17
CA ARG A 176 -12.31 -3.98 8.39
C ARG A 176 -13.03 -3.76 7.06
N ASN A 177 -13.36 -4.84 6.35
CA ASN A 177 -14.08 -4.79 5.08
C ASN A 177 -15.50 -4.25 5.25
N ALA A 178 -16.19 -4.63 6.32
CA ALA A 178 -17.53 -4.14 6.65
C ALA A 178 -17.50 -2.62 6.93
N GLU A 179 -16.52 -2.12 7.68
CA GLU A 179 -16.36 -0.68 7.92
C GLU A 179 -16.12 0.08 6.61
N PHE A 180 -15.23 -0.44 5.75
CA PHE A 180 -15.01 0.13 4.42
C PHE A 180 -16.29 0.12 3.58
N ALA A 181 -17.04 -0.99 3.55
CA ALA A 181 -18.28 -1.10 2.81
C ALA A 181 -19.33 -0.08 3.31
N ARG A 182 -19.46 0.16 4.62
CA ARG A 182 -20.36 1.20 5.16
C ARG A 182 -19.95 2.58 4.69
N ARG A 183 -18.66 2.90 4.75
CA ARG A 183 -18.13 4.20 4.28
C ARG A 183 -18.32 4.39 2.77
N GLN A 184 -18.19 3.33 1.96
CA GLN A 184 -18.43 3.42 0.52
C GLN A 184 -19.91 3.59 0.22
N LYS A 185 -20.81 2.85 0.88
CA LYS A 185 -22.26 3.03 0.72
C LYS A 185 -22.71 4.46 1.01
N GLU A 186 -22.23 5.07 2.10
CA GLU A 186 -22.56 6.47 2.41
C GLU A 186 -22.06 7.44 1.32
N ARG A 187 -20.85 7.22 0.80
CA ARG A 187 -20.31 8.03 -0.31
C ARG A 187 -21.13 7.83 -1.58
N GLU A 188 -21.45 6.59 -1.94
CA GLU A 188 -22.26 6.26 -3.10
C GLU A 188 -23.64 6.89 -3.00
N ASP A 189 -24.29 6.84 -1.83
CA ASP A 189 -25.60 7.46 -1.63
C ASP A 189 -25.50 8.97 -1.78
N ARG A 190 -24.45 9.60 -1.23
CA ARG A 190 -24.18 11.03 -1.43
C ARG A 190 -23.95 11.38 -2.90
N ILE A 191 -23.22 10.55 -3.65
CA ILE A 191 -22.99 10.71 -5.09
C ILE A 191 -24.29 10.54 -5.85
N LYS A 192 -25.05 9.47 -5.61
CA LYS A 192 -26.36 9.20 -6.24
C LYS A 192 -27.33 10.35 -6.01
N GLN A 193 -27.37 10.92 -4.82
CA GLN A 193 -28.19 12.11 -4.52
C GLN A 193 -27.75 13.33 -5.35
N ARG A 194 -26.44 13.58 -5.43
CA ARG A 194 -25.89 14.66 -6.28
C ARG A 194 -26.15 14.43 -7.76
N GLU A 195 -26.05 13.19 -8.24
CA GLU A 195 -26.32 12.84 -9.63
C GLU A 195 -27.80 12.96 -9.97
N LYS A 196 -28.69 12.50 -9.09
CA LYS A 196 -30.15 12.70 -9.24
C LYS A 196 -30.47 14.19 -9.33
N TRP A 197 -29.91 14.99 -8.42
CA TRP A 197 -30.05 16.44 -8.44
C TRP A 197 -29.54 17.07 -9.74
N ARG A 198 -28.34 16.68 -10.17
CA ARG A 198 -27.74 17.14 -11.42
C ARG A 198 -28.61 16.78 -12.61
N LYS A 199 -29.08 15.54 -12.70
CA LYS A 199 -29.97 15.07 -13.78
C LYS A 199 -31.30 15.83 -13.81
N GLN A 200 -31.88 16.12 -12.64
CA GLN A 200 -33.10 16.94 -12.55
C GLN A 200 -32.85 18.37 -13.03
N MET A 201 -31.74 19.00 -12.61
CA MET A 201 -31.35 20.33 -13.08
C MET A 201 -31.08 20.36 -14.58
N ASP A 202 -30.33 19.39 -15.11
CA ASP A 202 -30.06 19.26 -16.53
C ASP A 202 -31.37 19.07 -17.32
N LYS A 203 -32.34 18.34 -16.77
CA LYS A 203 -33.67 18.18 -17.37
C LYS A 203 -34.49 19.47 -17.33
N ALA A 204 -34.37 20.27 -16.28
CA ALA A 204 -35.07 21.55 -16.17
C ALA A 204 -34.46 22.64 -17.06
N LYS A 205 -33.14 22.63 -17.22
CA LYS A 205 -32.36 23.51 -18.12
C LYS A 205 -32.50 23.16 -19.60
N ARG A 206 -33.19 22.05 -19.94
CA ARG A 206 -33.45 21.72 -21.35
C ARG A 206 -34.37 22.78 -21.96
N PRO A 207 -33.92 23.49 -23.01
CA PRO A 207 -34.74 24.50 -23.66
C PRO A 207 -35.92 23.85 -24.38
N ASP A 208 -36.98 24.62 -24.56
CA ASP A 208 -38.14 24.20 -25.35
C ASP A 208 -37.87 24.20 -26.85
N ARG A 209 -38.83 23.73 -27.64
CA ARG A 209 -38.80 23.77 -29.11
C ARG A 209 -38.50 25.18 -29.67
N ASN A 210 -38.86 26.23 -28.92
CA ASN A 210 -38.60 27.63 -29.26
C ASN A 210 -37.30 28.17 -28.64
N GLY A 211 -36.44 27.33 -28.07
CA GLY A 211 -35.15 27.70 -27.46
C GLY A 211 -35.23 28.37 -26.08
N LYS A 212 -36.44 28.71 -25.60
CA LYS A 212 -36.63 29.38 -24.30
C LYS A 212 -36.51 28.40 -23.13
N LEU A 213 -35.88 28.84 -22.03
CA LEU A 213 -35.74 28.07 -20.80
C LEU A 213 -37.05 28.07 -19.98
N LYS A 214 -37.43 26.91 -19.45
CA LYS A 214 -38.62 26.75 -18.60
C LYS A 214 -38.29 27.02 -17.14
N VAL A 215 -38.28 28.30 -16.77
CA VAL A 215 -37.98 28.79 -15.39
C VAL A 215 -38.87 28.13 -14.32
N GLY A 216 -40.12 27.77 -14.66
CA GLY A 216 -41.02 27.04 -13.76
C GLY A 216 -40.54 25.63 -13.36
N ARG A 217 -39.73 24.97 -14.19
CA ARG A 217 -39.16 23.65 -13.88
C ARG A 217 -37.91 23.77 -13.01
N GLU A 218 -37.10 24.79 -13.24
CA GLU A 218 -35.88 25.07 -12.48
C GLU A 218 -36.20 25.57 -11.08
N SER A 219 -37.18 26.48 -10.96
CA SER A 219 -37.63 27.04 -9.68
C SER A 219 -38.07 25.95 -8.71
N LYS A 220 -38.84 24.94 -9.15
CA LYS A 220 -39.27 23.83 -8.29
C LYS A 220 -38.10 23.06 -7.67
N ILE A 221 -37.08 22.75 -8.47
CA ILE A 221 -35.90 22.03 -7.97
C ILE A 221 -35.12 22.96 -7.03
N LEU A 222 -34.91 24.23 -7.39
CA LEU A 222 -34.23 25.18 -6.51
C LEU A 222 -34.94 25.37 -5.17
N LEU A 223 -36.27 25.35 -5.13
CA LEU A 223 -37.05 25.42 -3.89
C LEU A 223 -36.80 24.22 -2.98
N GLU A 224 -36.75 22.99 -3.52
CA GLU A 224 -36.40 21.79 -2.75
C GLU A 224 -34.97 21.88 -2.16
N LYS A 225 -34.06 22.58 -2.84
CA LYS A 225 -32.70 22.86 -2.33
C LYS A 225 -32.75 23.78 -1.12
N VAL A 226 -33.52 24.86 -1.25
CA VAL A 226 -33.68 25.88 -0.21
C VAL A 226 -34.36 25.25 0.99
N GLU A 227 -35.41 24.45 0.78
CA GLU A 227 -36.08 23.69 1.84
C GLU A 227 -35.11 22.77 2.58
N ARG A 228 -34.24 22.05 1.86
CA ARG A 228 -33.22 21.18 2.47
C ARG A 228 -32.16 21.96 3.26
N LEU A 229 -31.79 23.16 2.81
CA LEU A 229 -30.83 24.03 3.50
C LEU A 229 -31.44 24.72 4.72
N VAL A 230 -32.71 25.13 4.64
CA VAL A 230 -33.43 25.81 5.71
C VAL A 230 -33.95 24.82 6.76
N GLY A 231 -34.39 23.63 6.35
CA GLY A 231 -34.89 22.57 7.22
C GLY A 231 -33.79 21.72 7.87
N GLY A 232 -32.61 21.62 7.24
CA GLY A 232 -31.44 20.96 7.84
C GLY A 232 -30.61 21.84 8.77
N GLY A 233 -31.02 23.10 8.97
CA GLY A 233 -30.37 24.09 9.83
C GLY A 233 -31.04 24.30 11.19
N ARG A 234 -32.01 23.45 11.56
CA ARG A 234 -32.60 23.40 12.91
C ARG A 234 -32.32 22.06 13.56
#